data_AF-A0A7S1UY99-F1
#
_entry.id   AF-A0A7S1UY99-F1
#
_cell.length_a   1.000
_cell.length_b   1.000
_cell.length_c   1.000
_cell.angle_alpha   90.00
_cell.angle_beta   90.00
_cell.angle_gamma   90.00
#
_symmetry.space_group_name_H-M   'P 1'
#
loop_
_entity.id
_entity.type
_entity.pdbx_description
1 polymer ?
#
loop_
_entity_poly.entity_id
_entity_poly.type
_entity_poly.pdbx_seq_one_letter_code
_entity_poly.pdbx_strand_id
1 'polypeptide(L)'
;KTNLHLVECKQSCIVSSIVLLLTTMSGEKSFAKESASGYSDEDAIMSLPSFSMDDVVLCNLAEEQLRDDRFSSCVRPQPDDVLLGKSTFAQNNPGTVRLRDLVQAWRTEYDEADAKSQRQLSDGTMLRSKEEIITDTYYQLSFQGGLFLKQKQGRRQQKQQNSRNKDQCCIASGGWYQVAHTIARRAISNRFRRLSAADGQEQDEK
;
A
#
# COMPACT_ATOMS: atom_id res chain seq x y z
N LYS A 1 -1.51 -26.85 -40.24
CA LYS A 1 -1.72 -25.43 -40.62
C LYS A 1 -2.15 -24.68 -39.36
N THR A 2 -1.17 -24.20 -38.60
CA THR A 2 -1.31 -23.56 -37.29
C THR A 2 -1.06 -22.07 -37.46
N ASN A 3 -2.06 -21.25 -37.17
CA ASN A 3 -1.91 -19.79 -37.08
C ASN A 3 -1.73 -19.43 -35.61
N LEU A 4 -0.48 -19.20 -35.21
CA LEU A 4 -0.10 -18.53 -33.97
C LEU A 4 -0.02 -17.03 -34.28
N HIS A 5 -1.03 -16.27 -33.86
CA HIS A 5 -0.94 -14.81 -33.83
C HIS A 5 -0.19 -14.41 -32.56
N LEU A 6 1.08 -14.05 -32.75
CA LEU A 6 1.93 -13.38 -31.79
C LEU A 6 1.39 -11.95 -31.61
N VAL A 7 0.74 -11.65 -30.48
CA VAL A 7 0.42 -10.28 -30.07
C VAL A 7 1.53 -9.83 -29.14
N GLU A 8 2.57 -9.22 -29.72
CA GLU A 8 3.58 -8.48 -28.97
C GLU A 8 2.95 -7.20 -28.40
N CYS A 9 2.57 -7.24 -27.11
CA CYS A 9 2.12 -6.06 -26.40
C CYS A 9 3.31 -5.46 -25.63
N LYS A 10 3.66 -4.23 -26.02
CA LYS A 10 4.74 -3.40 -25.51
C LYS A 10 4.53 -3.04 -24.03
N GLN A 11 5.31 -3.63 -23.12
CA GLN A 11 5.51 -3.13 -21.74
C GLN A 11 6.96 -3.37 -21.25
N SER A 12 7.95 -2.96 -22.05
CA SER A 12 9.38 -3.03 -21.69
C SER A 12 10.08 -1.66 -21.72
N CYS A 13 9.44 -0.62 -21.15
CA CYS A 13 10.04 0.73 -21.12
C CYS A 13 10.18 1.35 -19.73
N ILE A 14 9.81 0.66 -18.63
CA ILE A 14 9.88 1.26 -17.28
C ILE A 14 11.01 0.66 -16.43
N VAL A 15 11.49 -0.55 -16.74
CA VAL A 15 12.53 -1.21 -15.92
C VAL A 15 13.96 -0.76 -16.28
N SER A 16 14.18 -0.11 -17.43
CA SER A 16 15.53 0.35 -17.82
C SER A 16 15.98 1.66 -17.15
N SER A 17 15.07 2.47 -16.60
CA SER A 17 15.45 3.79 -16.05
C SER A 17 15.95 3.74 -14.60
N ILE A 18 15.69 2.67 -13.85
CA ILE A 18 16.11 2.55 -12.44
C ILE A 18 17.52 1.96 -12.31
N VAL A 19 17.96 1.13 -13.27
CA VAL A 19 19.31 0.54 -13.24
C VAL A 19 20.40 1.55 -13.60
N LEU A 20 20.08 2.62 -14.35
CA LEU A 20 21.07 3.63 -14.74
C LEU A 20 21.45 4.62 -13.62
N LEU A 21 20.65 4.70 -12.54
CA LEU A 21 20.90 5.63 -11.42
C LEU A 21 21.78 5.03 -10.31
N LEU A 22 22.07 3.72 -10.33
CA LEU A 22 22.89 3.06 -9.31
C LEU A 22 24.36 2.88 -9.71
N THR A 23 24.74 3.15 -10.97
CA THR A 23 26.12 2.93 -11.45
C THR A 23 27.03 4.15 -11.33
N THR A 24 26.52 5.35 -11.04
CA THR A 24 27.34 6.58 -10.99
C THR A 24 27.90 6.92 -9.61
N MET A 25 27.73 6.07 -8.60
CA MET A 25 28.21 6.33 -7.24
C MET A 25 29.40 5.45 -6.79
N SER A 26 29.90 4.57 -7.66
CA SER A 26 31.17 3.86 -7.44
C SER A 26 32.33 4.67 -8.04
N GLY A 27 32.63 5.80 -7.39
CA GLY A 27 33.78 6.64 -7.68
C GLY A 27 34.76 6.57 -6.52
N GLU A 28 35.80 5.75 -6.70
CA GLU A 28 36.94 5.59 -5.80
C GLU A 28 37.53 6.96 -5.39
N LYS A 29 37.65 7.18 -4.07
CA LYS A 29 38.61 8.15 -3.52
C LYS A 29 39.31 7.54 -2.32
N SER A 30 40.41 6.85 -2.61
CA SER A 30 41.55 6.82 -1.71
C SER A 30 42.18 8.21 -1.72
N PHE A 31 42.38 8.85 -0.56
CA PHE A 31 43.61 9.62 -0.28
C PHE A 31 43.69 10.10 1.19
N ALA A 32 44.89 9.92 1.73
CA ALA A 32 45.57 10.63 2.80
C ALA A 32 44.91 10.79 4.19
N LYS A 33 45.54 10.04 5.10
CA LYS A 33 45.80 10.37 6.51
C LYS A 33 46.50 11.74 6.59
N GLU A 34 45.88 12.72 7.24
CA GLU A 34 46.59 13.90 7.76
C GLU A 34 45.94 14.39 9.05
N SER A 35 46.80 14.94 9.89
CA SER A 35 46.72 14.98 11.32
C SER A 35 45.99 16.22 11.85
N ALA A 36 45.39 16.07 13.04
CA ALA A 36 45.27 17.06 14.12
C ALA A 36 45.18 18.56 13.78
N SER A 37 44.05 19.18 14.11
CA SER A 37 44.02 20.52 14.72
C SER A 37 42.60 20.84 15.16
N GLY A 38 42.46 21.30 16.40
CA GLY A 38 41.19 21.53 17.09
C GLY A 38 40.22 22.44 16.36
N TYR A 39 38.94 22.11 16.49
CA TYR A 39 37.82 23.00 16.26
C TYR A 39 37.00 23.04 17.54
N SER A 40 36.87 24.26 18.06
CA SER A 40 36.05 24.62 19.20
C SER A 40 34.58 24.35 18.91
N ASP A 41 33.93 23.70 19.88
CA ASP A 41 32.53 23.88 20.22
C ASP A 41 32.16 25.36 20.09
N GLU A 42 31.05 25.66 19.43
CA GLU A 42 30.09 26.74 19.70
C GLU A 42 29.19 26.84 18.44
N ASP A 43 27.91 26.45 18.59
CA ASP A 43 26.76 26.97 17.84
C ASP A 43 26.56 26.66 16.35
N ALA A 44 26.39 25.37 16.01
CA ALA A 44 25.66 24.97 14.79
C ALA A 44 24.26 24.42 15.14
N ILE A 45 23.37 25.30 15.61
CA ILE A 45 21.93 24.99 15.69
C ILE A 45 21.40 24.90 14.25
N MET A 46 21.48 23.71 13.66
CA MET A 46 20.82 23.42 12.38
C MET A 46 19.32 23.59 12.60
N SER A 47 18.80 24.72 12.09
CA SER A 47 17.39 25.06 12.13
C SER A 47 16.61 23.97 11.41
N LEU A 48 15.89 23.15 12.19
CA LEU A 48 14.99 22.14 11.65
C LEU A 48 13.89 22.83 10.83
N PRO A 49 13.53 22.31 9.65
CA PRO A 49 12.43 22.84 8.87
C PRO A 49 11.15 22.76 9.72
N SER A 50 10.57 23.93 10.01
CA SER A 50 9.29 24.04 10.70
C SER A 50 8.21 23.44 9.80
N PHE A 51 7.71 22.27 10.16
CA PHE A 51 6.54 21.68 9.50
C PHE A 51 5.32 22.57 9.75
N SER A 52 4.84 23.23 8.70
CA SER A 52 3.62 24.03 8.73
C SER A 52 2.40 23.11 8.88
N MET A 53 1.45 23.53 9.71
CA MET A 53 0.16 22.86 9.94
C MET A 53 -0.71 22.79 8.66
N ASP A 54 -0.33 23.50 7.60
CA ASP A 54 -1.01 23.51 6.29
C ASP A 54 -0.86 22.18 5.50
N ASP A 55 0.11 21.33 5.83
CA ASP A 55 0.30 20.04 5.14
C ASP A 55 -0.79 19.01 5.49
N VAL A 56 -1.48 19.18 6.63
CA VAL A 56 -2.58 18.28 7.04
C VAL A 56 -3.85 18.55 6.23
N VAL A 57 -4.04 19.78 5.73
CA VAL A 57 -5.23 20.17 4.96
C VAL A 57 -5.18 19.60 3.53
N LEU A 58 -3.99 19.39 2.97
CA LEU A 58 -3.80 18.77 1.66
C LEU A 58 -4.21 17.28 1.62
N CYS A 59 -4.18 16.58 2.75
CA CYS A 59 -4.63 15.18 2.82
C CYS A 59 -6.15 15.04 2.66
N ASN A 60 -6.95 16.05 3.04
CA ASN A 60 -8.42 15.98 2.99
C ASN A 60 -8.99 16.44 1.64
N LEU A 61 -8.32 17.35 0.94
CA LEU A 61 -8.71 17.81 -0.41
C LEU A 61 -8.46 16.75 -1.51
N ALA A 62 -7.53 15.81 -1.29
CA ALA A 62 -7.30 14.69 -2.19
C ALA A 62 -8.45 13.65 -2.20
N GLU A 63 -9.27 13.57 -1.15
CA GLU A 63 -10.40 12.62 -1.10
C GLU A 63 -11.60 13.05 -1.97
N GLU A 64 -11.81 14.36 -2.20
CA GLU A 64 -12.94 14.83 -3.02
C GLU A 64 -12.65 14.91 -4.52
N GLN A 65 -11.40 15.08 -4.95
CA GLN A 65 -11.03 15.14 -6.37
C GLN A 65 -10.70 13.78 -7.02
N LEU A 66 -10.61 12.69 -6.24
CA LEU A 66 -10.48 11.31 -6.76
C LEU A 66 -11.83 10.68 -7.18
N ARG A 67 -12.84 11.51 -7.54
CA ARG A 67 -13.96 11.09 -8.40
C ARG A 67 -13.52 10.98 -9.86
N ASP A 68 -12.35 10.40 -10.08
CA ASP A 68 -11.73 10.27 -11.38
C ASP A 68 -12.42 9.09 -12.09
N ASP A 69 -13.31 9.39 -13.02
CA ASP A 69 -14.06 8.43 -13.86
C ASP A 69 -13.14 7.45 -14.61
N ARG A 70 -11.81 7.65 -14.56
CA ARG A 70 -10.78 6.76 -15.12
C ARG A 70 -10.60 5.43 -14.37
N PHE A 71 -11.09 5.29 -13.13
CA PHE A 71 -11.11 4.01 -12.42
C PHE A 71 -12.39 3.18 -12.66
N SER A 72 -13.26 3.61 -13.58
CA SER A 72 -14.60 3.05 -13.77
C SER A 72 -14.67 1.82 -14.69
N SER A 73 -13.54 1.28 -15.17
CA SER A 73 -13.58 0.00 -15.87
C SER A 73 -13.88 -1.10 -14.86
N CYS A 74 -15.04 -1.72 -14.96
CA CYS A 74 -15.36 -2.90 -14.17
C CYS A 74 -14.33 -3.99 -14.49
N VAL A 75 -13.55 -4.38 -13.48
CA VAL A 75 -12.53 -5.43 -13.59
C VAL A 75 -13.15 -6.75 -13.16
N ARG A 76 -12.83 -7.85 -13.86
CA ARG A 76 -13.18 -9.19 -13.40
C ARG A 76 -12.10 -9.65 -12.39
N PRO A 77 -12.48 -9.99 -11.14
CA PRO A 77 -11.54 -10.53 -10.17
C PRO A 77 -10.78 -11.75 -10.69
N GLN A 78 -9.47 -11.74 -10.48
CA GLN A 78 -8.57 -12.86 -10.65
C GLN A 78 -8.29 -13.54 -9.30
N PRO A 79 -7.71 -14.76 -9.30
CA PRO A 79 -7.30 -15.45 -8.08
C PRO A 79 -6.26 -14.67 -7.27
N ASP A 80 -5.40 -13.91 -7.94
CA ASP A 80 -4.32 -13.17 -7.29
C ASP A 80 -4.75 -11.83 -6.68
N ASP A 81 -5.95 -11.35 -7.02
CA ASP A 81 -6.46 -10.06 -6.59
C ASP A 81 -6.89 -10.07 -5.13
N VAL A 82 -6.62 -8.97 -4.42
CA VAL A 82 -7.10 -8.76 -3.07
C VAL A 82 -8.49 -8.15 -3.11
N LEU A 83 -9.50 -8.92 -2.68
CA LEU A 83 -10.89 -8.48 -2.68
C LEU A 83 -11.25 -7.78 -1.38
N LEU A 84 -11.38 -6.45 -1.45
CA LEU A 84 -11.78 -5.59 -0.36
C LEU A 84 -13.30 -5.67 -0.14
N GLY A 85 -13.72 -6.67 0.63
CA GLY A 85 -15.12 -6.90 0.95
C GLY A 85 -15.33 -7.71 2.23
N LYS A 86 -16.60 -7.79 2.66
CA LYS A 86 -17.03 -8.65 3.78
C LYS A 86 -17.70 -9.94 3.32
N SER A 87 -17.92 -10.13 2.02
CA SER A 87 -18.57 -11.33 1.51
C SER A 87 -17.68 -12.56 1.67
N THR A 88 -18.28 -13.73 1.86
CA THR A 88 -17.58 -15.02 1.95
C THR A 88 -16.70 -15.25 0.73
N PHE A 89 -17.21 -14.89 -0.46
CA PHE A 89 -16.45 -14.91 -1.71
C PHE A 89 -15.18 -14.06 -1.65
N ALA A 90 -15.28 -12.82 -1.15
CA ALA A 90 -14.12 -11.93 -1.04
C ALA A 90 -13.08 -12.45 -0.04
N GLN A 91 -13.54 -13.02 1.08
CA GLN A 91 -12.66 -13.53 2.14
C GLN A 91 -11.91 -14.80 1.76
N ASN A 92 -12.52 -15.65 0.91
CA ASN A 92 -11.93 -16.91 0.47
C ASN A 92 -11.16 -16.81 -0.86
N ASN A 93 -11.09 -15.62 -1.46
CA ASN A 93 -10.25 -15.41 -2.63
C ASN A 93 -8.76 -15.60 -2.26
N PRO A 94 -7.95 -16.31 -3.07
CA PRO A 94 -6.54 -16.59 -2.75
C PRO A 94 -5.70 -15.34 -2.47
N GLY A 95 -5.86 -14.25 -3.22
CA GLY A 95 -5.18 -12.98 -2.95
C GLY A 95 -5.53 -12.40 -1.58
N THR A 96 -6.80 -12.49 -1.16
CA THR A 96 -7.22 -12.08 0.19
C THR A 96 -6.71 -13.00 1.29
N VAL A 97 -6.59 -14.31 1.02
CA VAL A 97 -5.97 -15.26 1.96
C VAL A 97 -4.49 -14.93 2.16
N ARG A 98 -3.73 -14.73 1.06
CA ARG A 98 -2.33 -14.30 1.15
C ARG A 98 -2.15 -13.01 1.93
N LEU A 99 -3.01 -12.01 1.72
CA LEU A 99 -2.97 -10.78 2.52
C LEU A 99 -3.11 -11.10 4.02
N ARG A 100 -4.01 -12.00 4.39
CA ARG A 100 -4.21 -12.41 5.80
C ARG A 100 -2.96 -13.08 6.35
N ASP A 101 -2.36 -13.96 5.59
CA ASP A 101 -1.14 -14.69 5.99
C ASP A 101 0.04 -13.73 6.17
N LEU A 102 0.21 -12.76 5.27
CA LEU A 102 1.22 -11.71 5.40
C LEU A 102 0.98 -10.82 6.63
N VAL A 103 -0.26 -10.38 6.84
CA VAL A 103 -0.62 -9.58 8.02
C VAL A 103 -0.35 -10.37 9.30
N GLN A 104 -0.63 -11.67 9.31
CA GLN A 104 -0.35 -12.54 10.46
C GLN A 104 1.15 -12.71 10.68
N ALA A 105 1.93 -12.92 9.61
CA ALA A 105 3.37 -13.07 9.69
C ALA A 105 4.05 -11.81 10.24
N TRP A 106 3.53 -10.63 9.87
CA TRP A 106 4.13 -9.33 10.20
C TRP A 106 3.54 -8.70 11.47
N ARG A 107 2.65 -9.43 12.14
CA ARG A 107 1.88 -8.93 13.26
C ARG A 107 2.76 -8.49 14.42
N THR A 108 3.71 -9.32 14.82
CA THR A 108 4.61 -9.03 15.95
C THR A 108 5.42 -7.77 15.69
N GLU A 109 6.02 -7.64 14.51
CA GLU A 109 6.78 -6.44 14.13
C GLU A 109 5.89 -5.19 14.09
N TYR A 110 4.66 -5.32 13.60
CA TYR A 110 3.70 -4.22 13.56
C TYR A 110 3.28 -3.75 14.96
N ASP A 111 2.98 -4.68 15.86
CA ASP A 111 2.59 -4.38 17.25
C ASP A 111 3.77 -3.80 18.04
N GLU A 112 4.99 -4.29 17.81
CA GLU A 112 6.21 -3.69 18.38
C GLU A 112 6.45 -2.25 17.88
N ALA A 113 6.24 -2.02 16.58
CA ALA A 113 6.31 -0.69 15.99
C ALA A 113 5.21 0.25 16.52
N ASP A 114 4.08 -0.29 16.99
CA ASP A 114 3.05 0.46 17.71
C ASP A 114 3.49 0.88 19.10
N ALA A 115 3.97 -0.08 19.89
CA ALA A 115 4.37 0.15 21.27
C ALA A 115 5.59 1.07 21.40
N LYS A 116 6.53 1.00 20.45
CA LYS A 116 7.86 1.62 20.55
C LYS A 116 8.00 2.94 19.80
N SER A 117 6.91 3.68 19.58
CA SER A 117 6.85 4.89 18.72
C SER A 117 7.94 5.97 18.88
N GLN A 118 8.88 5.91 19.84
CA GLN A 118 10.09 6.76 19.90
C GLN A 118 11.34 6.12 20.56
N ARG A 119 11.56 4.80 20.52
CA ARG A 119 12.78 4.22 21.12
C ARG A 119 13.64 3.52 20.08
N GLN A 120 14.74 4.17 19.70
CA GLN A 120 15.88 3.48 19.11
C GLN A 120 16.24 2.31 20.05
N LEU A 121 16.37 1.11 19.47
CA LEU A 121 16.86 -0.03 20.23
C LEU A 121 18.29 0.28 20.71
N SER A 122 18.66 -0.25 21.88
CA SER A 122 19.98 -0.04 22.47
C SER A 122 21.13 -0.61 21.63
N ASP A 123 20.83 -1.42 20.62
CA ASP A 123 21.77 -2.00 19.67
C ASP A 123 22.00 -1.13 18.42
N GLY A 124 21.30 0.01 18.30
CA GLY A 124 21.36 0.88 17.12
C GLY A 124 20.54 0.40 15.92
N THR A 125 19.80 -0.72 16.04
CA THR A 125 18.91 -1.21 14.99
C THR A 125 17.66 -0.33 14.93
N MET A 126 17.42 0.31 13.79
CA MET A 126 16.19 1.05 13.52
C MET A 126 15.05 0.05 13.33
N LEU A 127 14.06 0.10 14.23
CA LEU A 127 12.82 -0.65 14.03
C LEU A 127 12.08 -0.12 12.81
N ARG A 128 11.51 -1.04 12.04
CA ARG A 128 10.64 -0.69 10.93
C ARG A 128 9.45 0.10 11.44
N SER A 129 9.14 1.20 10.76
CA SER A 129 7.92 1.94 11.04
C SER A 129 6.70 1.12 10.57
N LYS A 130 5.53 1.35 11.19
CA LYS A 130 4.27 0.75 10.73
C LYS A 130 4.00 1.00 9.25
N GLU A 131 4.37 2.19 8.79
CA GLU A 131 4.12 2.62 7.42
C GLU A 131 4.99 1.81 6.45
N GLU A 132 6.24 1.51 6.80
CA GLU A 132 7.10 0.61 6.02
C GLU A 132 6.52 -0.80 5.97
N ILE A 133 6.06 -1.34 7.11
CA ILE A 133 5.41 -2.66 7.18
C ILE A 133 4.16 -2.71 6.28
N ILE A 134 3.30 -1.68 6.33
CA ILE A 134 2.12 -1.59 5.45
C ILE A 134 2.54 -1.49 3.97
N THR A 135 3.59 -0.73 3.68
CA THR A 135 4.10 -0.47 2.33
C THR A 135 4.65 -1.72 1.69
N ASP A 136 5.48 -2.47 2.40
CA ASP A 136 6.02 -3.72 1.86
C ASP A 136 4.93 -4.77 1.71
N THR A 137 3.98 -4.88 2.64
CA THR A 137 2.83 -5.78 2.49
C THR A 137 2.08 -5.48 1.19
N TYR A 138 1.85 -4.18 0.91
CA TYR A 138 1.23 -3.73 -0.33
C TYR A 138 2.06 -4.15 -1.55
N TYR A 139 3.36 -3.84 -1.56
CA TYR A 139 4.23 -4.15 -2.68
C TYR A 139 4.38 -5.64 -2.93
N GLN A 140 4.50 -6.48 -1.89
CA GLN A 140 4.58 -7.93 -2.05
C GLN A 140 3.34 -8.50 -2.77
N LEU A 141 2.14 -8.01 -2.43
CA LEU A 141 0.92 -8.42 -3.09
C LEU A 141 0.80 -7.88 -4.52
N SER A 142 1.21 -6.63 -4.75
CA SER A 142 1.13 -6.00 -6.06
C SER A 142 2.18 -6.50 -7.05
N PHE A 143 3.41 -6.79 -6.62
CA PHE A 143 4.47 -7.35 -7.48
C PHE A 143 4.15 -8.76 -7.98
N GLN A 144 3.34 -9.52 -7.24
CA GLN A 144 2.83 -10.83 -7.67
C GLN A 144 1.66 -10.71 -8.68
N GLY A 145 1.36 -9.50 -9.15
CA GLY A 145 0.27 -9.23 -10.11
C GLY A 145 -1.10 -9.06 -9.46
N GLY A 146 -1.19 -9.00 -8.13
CA GLY A 146 -2.46 -8.84 -7.42
C GLY A 146 -2.96 -7.39 -7.43
N LEU A 147 -4.18 -7.17 -7.92
CA LEU A 147 -4.88 -5.90 -7.81
C LEU A 147 -5.68 -5.82 -6.50
N PHE A 148 -5.80 -4.63 -5.94
CA PHE A 148 -6.74 -4.39 -4.85
C PHE A 148 -8.07 -3.96 -5.45
N LEU A 149 -9.09 -4.81 -5.32
CA LEU A 149 -10.40 -4.58 -5.90
C LEU A 149 -11.44 -4.33 -4.82
N LYS A 150 -12.36 -3.41 -5.07
CA LYS A 150 -13.51 -3.15 -4.20
C LYS A 150 -14.80 -3.31 -4.98
N GLN A 151 -15.80 -3.91 -4.34
CA GLN A 151 -17.12 -4.07 -4.94
C GLN A 151 -17.90 -2.74 -4.86
N LYS A 152 -18.52 -2.32 -5.96
CA LYS A 152 -19.45 -1.18 -5.96
C LYS A 152 -20.68 -1.54 -5.11
N GLN A 153 -20.73 -1.05 -3.88
CA GLN A 153 -21.90 -1.28 -3.02
C GLN A 153 -23.10 -0.53 -3.60
N GLY A 154 -24.14 -1.26 -3.98
CA GLY A 154 -25.38 -0.74 -4.60
C GLY A 154 -26.26 0.10 -3.67
N ARG A 155 -25.71 0.87 -2.73
CA ARG A 155 -26.49 1.57 -1.68
C ARG A 155 -27.31 2.78 -2.16
N ARG A 156 -27.28 3.15 -3.45
CA ARG A 156 -28.05 4.31 -3.95
C ARG A 156 -28.81 4.13 -5.26
N GLN A 157 -28.64 3.02 -5.99
CA GLN A 157 -29.31 2.88 -7.30
C GLN A 157 -30.74 2.34 -7.23
N GLN A 158 -31.18 1.81 -6.08
CA GLN A 158 -32.57 1.34 -5.91
C GLN A 158 -33.61 2.47 -5.93
N LYS A 159 -33.20 3.74 -5.78
CA LYS A 159 -34.13 4.90 -5.80
C LYS A 159 -34.23 5.60 -7.16
N GLN A 160 -33.45 5.21 -8.18
CA GLN A 160 -33.46 5.85 -9.51
C GLN A 160 -33.66 4.88 -10.70
N GLN A 161 -33.82 3.57 -10.47
CA GLN A 161 -34.06 2.59 -11.53
C GLN A 161 -35.45 2.65 -12.22
N ASN A 162 -36.26 3.68 -11.95
CA ASN A 162 -37.44 3.99 -12.76
C ASN A 162 -37.13 4.75 -14.05
N SER A 163 -35.88 5.15 -14.31
CA SER A 163 -35.51 5.76 -15.59
C SER A 163 -34.98 4.69 -16.56
N ARG A 164 -35.84 4.33 -17.51
CA ARG A 164 -35.64 3.35 -18.59
C ARG A 164 -34.42 3.71 -19.45
N ASN A 165 -33.31 2.96 -19.33
CA ASN A 165 -32.50 2.49 -20.48
C ASN A 165 -31.33 1.59 -20.07
N LYS A 166 -31.57 0.29 -20.15
CA LYS A 166 -30.88 -0.75 -20.95
C LYS A 166 -29.38 -0.67 -21.32
N ASP A 167 -28.49 -0.08 -20.52
CA ASP A 167 -27.05 -0.41 -20.59
C ASP A 167 -26.71 -1.54 -19.62
N GLN A 168 -27.14 -2.73 -20.03
CA GLN A 168 -27.25 -3.96 -19.26
C GLN A 168 -25.96 -4.82 -19.29
N CYS A 169 -24.78 -4.20 -19.27
CA CYS A 169 -23.50 -4.94 -19.34
C CYS A 169 -22.84 -5.13 -17.96
N CYS A 170 -23.08 -4.25 -16.99
CA CYS A 170 -22.24 -4.18 -15.78
C CYS A 170 -22.83 -4.88 -14.54
N ILE A 171 -24.04 -5.46 -14.63
CA ILE A 171 -24.80 -5.92 -13.46
C ILE A 171 -24.48 -7.38 -13.09
N ALA A 172 -24.06 -8.23 -14.04
CA ALA A 172 -23.94 -9.68 -13.81
C ALA A 172 -22.71 -10.10 -12.98
N SER A 173 -21.66 -9.27 -12.87
CA SER A 173 -20.40 -9.62 -12.20
C SER A 173 -20.11 -8.83 -10.92
N GLY A 174 -21.10 -8.08 -10.41
CA GLY A 174 -20.96 -7.36 -9.15
C GLY A 174 -20.01 -6.16 -9.20
N GLY A 175 -19.63 -5.66 -10.38
CA GLY A 175 -18.92 -4.39 -10.58
C GLY A 175 -17.74 -4.16 -9.63
N TRP A 176 -16.69 -4.96 -9.76
CA TRP A 176 -15.43 -4.72 -9.05
C TRP A 176 -14.62 -3.64 -9.77
N TYR A 177 -13.96 -2.79 -9.01
CA TYR A 177 -13.07 -1.76 -9.53
C TYR A 177 -11.76 -1.76 -8.74
N GLN A 178 -10.67 -1.42 -9.42
CA GLN A 178 -9.37 -1.26 -8.78
C GLN A 178 -9.40 -0.02 -7.88
N VAL A 179 -8.88 -0.17 -6.66
CA VAL A 179 -8.73 0.96 -5.74
C VAL A 179 -7.35 1.59 -5.87
N ALA A 180 -7.28 2.88 -5.56
CA ALA A 180 -6.01 3.59 -5.43
C ALA A 180 -5.12 2.96 -4.34
N HIS A 181 -3.81 3.07 -4.50
CA HIS A 181 -2.82 2.51 -3.57
C HIS A 181 -3.01 3.04 -2.12
N THR A 182 -3.41 4.31 -1.95
CA THR A 182 -3.70 4.90 -0.64
C THR A 182 -4.85 4.17 0.08
N ILE A 183 -5.89 3.82 -0.66
CA ILE A 183 -7.04 3.07 -0.14
C ILE A 183 -6.63 1.62 0.18
N ALA A 184 -5.83 1.00 -0.67
CA ALA A 184 -5.29 -0.34 -0.43
C ALA A 184 -4.45 -0.39 0.86
N ARG A 185 -3.49 0.53 1.03
CA ARG A 185 -2.65 0.65 2.23
C ARG A 185 -3.48 0.94 3.48
N ARG A 186 -4.49 1.81 3.39
CA ARG A 186 -5.45 2.04 4.48
C ARG A 186 -6.23 0.77 4.84
N ALA A 187 -6.60 -0.05 3.85
CA ALA A 187 -7.26 -1.32 4.10
C ALA A 187 -6.34 -2.34 4.79
N ILE A 188 -5.06 -2.39 4.42
CA ILE A 188 -4.03 -3.21 5.08
C ILE A 188 -3.83 -2.75 6.54
N SER A 189 -3.63 -1.46 6.77
CA SER A 189 -3.51 -0.90 8.14
C SER A 189 -4.70 -1.28 9.03
N ASN A 190 -5.92 -1.19 8.48
CA ASN A 190 -7.13 -1.58 9.20
C ASN A 190 -7.20 -3.09 9.50
N ARG A 191 -6.53 -3.94 8.72
CA ARG A 191 -6.45 -5.38 9.00
C ARG A 191 -5.56 -5.66 10.20
N PHE A 192 -4.38 -5.04 10.25
CA PHE A 192 -3.49 -5.12 11.43
C PHE A 192 -4.24 -4.71 12.70
N ARG A 193 -4.87 -3.52 12.72
CA ARG A 193 -5.59 -3.01 13.90
C ARG A 193 -6.71 -3.93 14.40
N ARG A 194 -7.41 -4.62 13.49
CA ARG A 194 -8.52 -5.50 13.87
C ARG A 194 -8.05 -6.79 14.53
N LEU A 195 -6.87 -7.28 14.15
CA LEU A 195 -6.29 -8.46 14.81
C LEU A 195 -5.86 -8.10 16.22
N SER A 196 -5.18 -6.96 16.40
CA SER A 196 -4.76 -6.49 17.73
C SER A 196 -5.95 -6.35 18.71
N ALA A 197 -7.14 -5.98 18.21
CA ALA A 197 -8.35 -5.90 19.03
C ALA A 197 -8.98 -7.26 19.39
N ALA A 198 -8.78 -8.30 18.57
CA ALA A 198 -9.36 -9.62 18.82
C ALA A 198 -8.65 -10.36 19.96
N ASP A 199 -7.31 -10.26 20.03
CA ASP A 199 -6.51 -10.93 21.05
C ASP A 199 -6.76 -10.34 22.46
N GLY A 200 -7.17 -9.08 22.56
CA GLY A 200 -7.49 -8.44 23.84
C GLY A 200 -8.77 -8.95 24.50
N GLN A 201 -9.70 -9.56 23.74
CA GLN A 201 -10.96 -10.07 24.31
C GLN A 201 -10.85 -11.48 24.87
N GLU A 202 -9.83 -12.25 24.47
CA GLU A 202 -9.70 -13.66 24.87
C GLU A 202 -9.05 -13.85 26.26
N GLN A 203 -8.51 -12.78 26.86
CA GLN A 203 -7.85 -12.83 28.18
C GLN A 203 -8.77 -12.49 29.38
N ASP A 204 -9.95 -11.90 29.16
CA ASP A 204 -10.87 -11.50 30.25
C ASP A 204 -11.97 -12.54 30.56
N GLU A 205 -12.04 -13.67 29.82
CA GLU A 205 -13.03 -14.74 30.03
C GLU A 205 -12.47 -16.00 30.74
N LYS A 206 -11.29 -15.93 31.36
CA LYS A 206 -10.71 -17.03 32.17
C LYS A 206 -10.36 -16.59 33.57
#